data_AF-A0A7V9C811-F1
#
_entry.id   AF-A0A7V9C811-F1
#
_cell.length_a   1.000
_cell.length_b   1.000
_cell.length_c   1.000
_cell.angle_alpha   90.00
_cell.angle_beta   90.00
_cell.angle_gamma   90.00
#
_symmetry.space_group_name_H-M   'P 1'
#
loop_
_entity.id
_entity.type
_entity.pdbx_description
1 polymer ?
#
loop_
_entity_poly.entity_id
_entity_poly.type
_entity_poly.pdbx_seq_one_letter_code
_entity_poly.pdbx_strand_id
1 'polypeptide(L)'
;EMIAGLWDDLRTDRGGDIYVVQPDANRVIFRWQAVTFDTATTTGSRGENPVNFEIELQRDGTIILRYGSGNTRLFSVVGISAGAPDAYVVNSHSYETASSSGTGTISLNNAPIVTFSPRPTVATYTISGNVKDAFGNNLKGVSVTLSGTSSATTQTDANGNYAFANLTAGGNYAVTSSGSFFVFNPATQAANNLGANQTLSFTAQYPQVSNPIDSVDGFVRQQYLDFLSREPDATGFEFWKSVMRQRYAECGAGAGGEQCRARAKASVSEAFYVSVEFQQTGYLVYRFYVASFDPAARPRGLPRFSEFINDARAIGAGVVVNEAGWEQKLEANKQQFARDFVQRAEFAARYPAGMSAQSFVDALYQTAGLTTLRTETERQAAITAYGAGDTDGRARALRAVAESDVFFRREFNKAFVLMQYFGYLRRSPDEGQDASIGFTGYDFWLKKLNDASGDTTRLATIDQLLAPTKTAGMVEAFVVTGEYRRRFGPE
;
A
#
# COMPACT_ATOMS: atom_id res chain seq x y z
N GLU A 1 -33.96 -0.11 -51.15
CA GLU A 1 -33.86 1.33 -50.86
C GLU A 1 -34.52 2.11 -51.99
N MET A 2 -35.06 3.30 -51.74
CA MET A 2 -35.53 4.16 -52.83
C MET A 2 -34.37 5.02 -53.30
N ILE A 3 -33.99 4.87 -54.57
CA ILE A 3 -33.01 5.72 -55.24
C ILE A 3 -33.79 6.61 -56.22
N ALA A 4 -33.90 7.90 -55.90
CA ALA A 4 -34.52 8.87 -56.78
C ALA A 4 -33.42 9.62 -57.56
N GLY A 5 -33.48 9.55 -58.89
CA GLY A 5 -32.60 10.32 -59.77
C GLY A 5 -33.12 11.72 -60.09
N LEU A 6 -34.40 12.02 -59.83
CA LEU A 6 -35.04 13.30 -60.11
C LEU A 6 -36.25 13.48 -59.18
N TRP A 7 -36.53 14.72 -58.75
CA TRP A 7 -37.77 15.06 -58.03
C TRP A 7 -38.65 15.93 -58.91
N ASP A 8 -39.46 15.29 -59.74
CA ASP A 8 -40.49 15.91 -60.56
C ASP A 8 -41.61 14.88 -60.79
N ASP A 9 -42.80 15.36 -61.15
CA ASP A 9 -43.91 14.50 -61.51
C ASP A 9 -43.70 14.02 -62.95
N LEU A 10 -43.25 12.78 -63.11
CA LEU A 10 -42.92 12.21 -64.43
C LEU A 10 -44.09 11.44 -65.02
N ARG A 11 -44.29 11.64 -66.32
CA ARG A 11 -45.31 10.95 -67.12
C ARG A 11 -44.69 10.18 -68.27
N THR A 12 -45.01 8.90 -68.35
CA THR A 12 -44.58 7.99 -69.42
C THR A 12 -45.69 7.72 -70.45
N ASP A 13 -46.94 8.09 -70.17
CA ASP A 13 -48.10 7.90 -71.06
C ASP A 13 -48.09 8.80 -72.32
N ARG A 14 -46.96 9.47 -72.59
CA ARG A 14 -46.70 10.35 -73.74
C ARG A 14 -45.62 9.78 -74.68
N GLY A 15 -45.54 8.45 -74.77
CA GLY A 15 -44.66 7.74 -75.70
C GLY A 15 -43.27 7.43 -75.14
N GLY A 16 -43.10 7.48 -73.81
CA GLY A 16 -41.88 7.08 -73.11
C GLY A 16 -42.13 5.90 -72.17
N ASP A 17 -41.08 5.35 -71.59
CA ASP A 17 -41.16 4.25 -70.61
C ASP A 17 -39.94 4.25 -69.68
N ILE A 18 -39.97 3.35 -68.69
CA ILE A 18 -38.83 3.01 -67.85
C ILE A 18 -38.23 1.71 -68.36
N TYR A 19 -37.02 1.80 -68.90
CA TYR A 19 -36.29 0.65 -69.41
C TYR A 19 -35.29 0.16 -68.38
N VAL A 20 -35.15 -1.16 -68.27
CA VAL A 20 -34.11 -1.80 -67.46
C VAL A 20 -33.11 -2.46 -68.41
N VAL A 21 -31.84 -2.10 -68.29
CA VAL A 21 -30.73 -2.68 -69.03
C VAL A 21 -29.77 -3.30 -68.04
N GLN A 22 -29.36 -4.54 -68.26
CA GLN A 22 -28.34 -5.21 -67.46
C GLN A 22 -27.15 -5.53 -68.35
N PRO A 23 -26.17 -4.61 -68.51
CA PRO A 23 -25.04 -4.81 -69.42
C PRO A 23 -24.18 -6.01 -69.04
N ASP A 24 -24.08 -6.33 -67.74
CA ASP A 24 -23.35 -7.46 -67.19
C ASP A 24 -23.83 -7.83 -65.78
N ALA A 25 -23.21 -8.84 -65.17
CA ALA A 25 -23.58 -9.34 -63.84
C ALA A 25 -23.34 -8.36 -62.69
N ASN A 26 -22.58 -7.28 -62.91
CA ASN A 26 -22.20 -6.32 -61.87
C ASN A 26 -22.94 -4.98 -62.02
N ARG A 27 -23.77 -4.79 -63.05
CA ARG A 27 -24.40 -3.49 -63.33
C ARG A 27 -25.84 -3.64 -63.80
N VAL A 28 -26.74 -2.85 -63.21
CA VAL A 28 -28.10 -2.63 -63.72
C VAL A 28 -28.30 -1.14 -63.97
N ILE A 29 -28.88 -0.80 -65.11
CA ILE A 29 -29.14 0.57 -65.54
C ILE A 29 -30.64 0.70 -65.72
N PHE A 30 -31.26 1.59 -64.97
CA PHE A 30 -32.62 2.04 -65.20
C PHE A 30 -32.55 3.31 -66.05
N ARG A 31 -33.27 3.34 -67.17
CA ARG A 31 -33.33 4.48 -68.08
C ARG A 31 -34.77 4.97 -68.15
N TRP A 32 -34.96 6.25 -67.87
CA TRP A 32 -36.24 6.93 -68.00
C TRP A 32 -36.27 7.68 -69.31
N GLN A 33 -37.35 7.49 -70.07
CA GLN A 33 -37.77 8.40 -71.12
C GLN A 33 -39.18 8.86 -70.76
N ALA A 34 -39.35 10.13 -70.44
CA ALA A 34 -40.59 10.66 -69.92
C ALA A 34 -40.78 12.11 -70.34
N VAL A 35 -41.92 12.68 -69.97
CA VAL A 35 -42.10 14.13 -69.92
C VAL A 35 -42.46 14.55 -68.50
N THR A 36 -42.09 15.76 -68.10
CA THR A 36 -42.53 16.32 -66.82
C THR A 36 -44.03 16.66 -66.84
N PHE A 37 -44.69 16.73 -65.70
CA PHE A 37 -46.07 17.16 -65.57
C PHE A 37 -46.14 18.60 -65.06
N ASP A 38 -46.61 19.51 -65.90
CA ASP A 38 -46.89 20.91 -65.52
C ASP A 38 -45.69 21.66 -64.90
N THR A 39 -44.48 21.44 -65.44
CA THR A 39 -43.24 22.09 -64.97
C THR A 39 -43.03 23.43 -65.69
N ALA A 40 -42.45 24.42 -65.01
CA ALA A 40 -42.29 25.77 -65.56
C ALA A 40 -41.40 25.81 -66.83
N THR A 41 -41.92 26.33 -67.93
CA THR A 41 -41.20 26.63 -69.19
C THR A 41 -40.77 28.11 -69.24
N THR A 42 -39.91 28.50 -70.20
CA THR A 42 -39.37 29.88 -70.24
C THR A 42 -40.51 30.89 -70.29
N THR A 43 -40.48 31.86 -69.37
CA THR A 43 -41.45 32.97 -69.23
C THR A 43 -42.90 32.54 -69.00
N GLY A 44 -43.26 32.33 -67.73
CA GLY A 44 -44.65 32.36 -67.23
C GLY A 44 -45.58 31.24 -67.70
N SER A 45 -45.10 30.31 -68.54
CA SER A 45 -45.88 29.16 -69.00
C SER A 45 -45.42 27.89 -68.27
N ARG A 46 -46.33 26.94 -68.09
CA ARG A 46 -46.05 25.60 -67.52
C ARG A 46 -46.44 24.56 -68.57
N GLY A 47 -45.73 23.42 -68.60
CA GLY A 47 -45.97 22.40 -69.60
C GLY A 47 -45.10 21.16 -69.44
N GLU A 48 -45.25 20.24 -70.40
CA GLU A 48 -44.52 18.98 -70.45
C GLU A 48 -43.13 19.20 -71.10
N ASN A 49 -42.05 18.89 -70.37
CA ASN A 49 -40.67 18.94 -70.91
C ASN A 49 -40.12 17.53 -71.07
N PRO A 50 -39.45 17.18 -72.19
CA PRO A 50 -38.78 15.90 -72.32
C PRO A 50 -37.72 15.67 -71.25
N VAL A 51 -37.72 14.46 -70.68
CA VAL A 51 -36.78 14.01 -69.66
C VAL A 51 -36.19 12.68 -70.06
N ASN A 52 -34.86 12.63 -70.14
CA ASN A 52 -34.10 11.40 -70.35
C ASN A 52 -32.98 11.30 -69.32
N PHE A 53 -32.99 10.30 -68.44
CA PHE A 53 -31.88 10.06 -67.53
C PHE A 53 -31.70 8.58 -67.23
N GLU A 54 -30.54 8.23 -66.70
CA GLU A 54 -30.15 6.90 -66.30
C GLU A 54 -29.71 6.87 -64.84
N ILE A 55 -30.04 5.77 -64.16
CA ILE A 55 -29.48 5.39 -62.87
C ILE A 55 -28.79 4.05 -63.06
N GLU A 56 -27.46 4.05 -62.99
CA GLU A 56 -26.66 2.83 -62.96
C GLU A 56 -26.35 2.45 -61.52
N LEU A 57 -26.70 1.22 -61.14
CA LEU A 57 -26.35 0.60 -59.88
C LEU A 57 -25.27 -0.45 -60.13
N GLN A 58 -24.13 -0.29 -59.46
CA GLN A 58 -23.03 -1.24 -59.53
C GLN A 58 -23.01 -2.15 -58.30
N ARG A 59 -22.48 -3.36 -58.46
CA ARG A 59 -22.40 -4.37 -57.39
C ARG A 59 -21.51 -3.97 -56.21
N ASP A 60 -20.57 -3.06 -56.42
CA ASP A 60 -19.70 -2.50 -55.36
C ASP A 60 -20.40 -1.39 -54.55
N GLY A 61 -21.67 -1.12 -54.84
CA GLY A 61 -22.46 -0.07 -54.22
C GLY A 61 -22.38 1.27 -54.94
N THR A 62 -21.54 1.44 -55.96
CA THR A 62 -21.46 2.71 -56.70
C THR A 62 -22.78 2.99 -57.43
N ILE A 63 -23.30 4.21 -57.28
CA ILE A 63 -24.49 4.71 -57.99
C ILE A 63 -24.05 5.83 -58.93
N ILE A 64 -24.36 5.70 -60.23
CA ILE A 64 -24.06 6.73 -61.23
C ILE A 64 -25.36 7.23 -61.83
N LEU A 65 -25.63 8.53 -61.68
CA LEU A 65 -26.75 9.20 -62.32
C LEU A 65 -26.25 9.90 -63.59
N ARG A 66 -26.93 9.70 -64.73
CA ARG A 66 -26.61 10.37 -66.01
C ARG A 66 -27.84 11.04 -66.58
N TYR A 67 -27.83 12.35 -66.80
CA TYR A 67 -29.00 13.10 -67.26
C TYR A 67 -29.04 13.35 -68.78
N GLY A 68 -28.12 12.80 -69.57
CA GLY A 68 -28.12 12.98 -71.03
C GLY A 68 -28.08 14.44 -71.50
N SER A 69 -28.30 14.67 -72.80
CA SER A 69 -28.47 16.00 -73.39
C SER A 69 -29.96 16.29 -73.66
N GLY A 70 -30.35 17.57 -73.67
CA GLY A 70 -31.72 17.99 -73.98
C GLY A 70 -32.66 18.11 -72.77
N ASN A 71 -32.26 17.63 -71.59
CA ASN A 71 -32.95 17.94 -70.35
C ASN A 71 -32.77 19.42 -70.00
N THR A 72 -33.85 20.19 -69.96
CA THR A 72 -33.82 21.60 -69.55
C THR A 72 -34.66 21.79 -68.28
N ARG A 73 -34.19 22.62 -67.35
CA ARG A 73 -34.94 23.04 -66.13
C ARG A 73 -35.33 21.91 -65.18
N LEU A 74 -34.48 20.89 -65.05
CA LEU A 74 -34.65 19.86 -64.04
C LEU A 74 -33.99 20.29 -62.72
N PHE A 75 -34.67 20.02 -61.61
CA PHE A 75 -34.05 20.05 -60.29
C PHE A 75 -33.60 18.64 -59.95
N SER A 76 -32.32 18.35 -60.16
CA SER A 76 -31.76 17.09 -59.69
C SER A 76 -31.89 17.03 -58.17
N VAL A 77 -32.51 15.97 -57.68
CA VAL A 77 -32.64 15.69 -56.24
C VAL A 77 -32.16 14.28 -56.03
N VAL A 78 -31.29 14.11 -55.04
CA VAL A 78 -30.92 12.79 -54.55
C VAL A 78 -31.66 12.60 -53.24
N GLY A 79 -32.82 11.98 -53.34
CA GLY A 79 -33.59 11.52 -52.19
C GLY A 79 -33.32 10.04 -51.98
N ILE A 80 -32.54 9.69 -50.95
CA ILE A 80 -32.48 8.33 -50.42
C ILE A 80 -33.40 8.32 -49.19
N SER A 81 -34.58 7.70 -49.31
CA SER A 81 -35.57 7.72 -48.21
C SER A 81 -35.41 6.54 -47.24
N ALA A 82 -35.94 6.71 -46.03
CA ALA A 82 -36.18 5.72 -44.96
C ALA A 82 -35.19 5.65 -43.79
N GLY A 83 -34.26 6.60 -43.65
CA GLY A 83 -33.43 6.71 -42.44
C GLY A 83 -32.51 5.51 -42.18
N ALA A 84 -32.29 4.67 -43.20
CA ALA A 84 -31.20 3.69 -43.19
C ALA A 84 -29.86 4.45 -43.33
N PRO A 85 -28.87 4.22 -42.45
CA PRO A 85 -27.70 5.09 -42.31
C PRO A 85 -26.57 4.79 -43.29
N ASP A 86 -26.86 4.16 -44.44
CA ASP A 86 -25.83 3.92 -45.46
C ASP A 86 -25.47 5.26 -46.08
N ALA A 87 -24.42 5.86 -45.52
CA ALA A 87 -23.92 7.15 -45.95
C ALA A 87 -23.20 6.96 -47.29
N TYR A 88 -23.58 7.75 -48.27
CA TYR A 88 -22.87 7.86 -49.54
C TYR A 88 -22.13 9.19 -49.60
N VAL A 89 -20.98 9.20 -50.26
CA VAL A 89 -20.24 10.44 -50.59
C VAL A 89 -20.35 10.71 -52.09
N VAL A 90 -20.51 11.99 -52.47
CA VAL A 90 -20.42 12.41 -53.88
C VAL A 90 -18.95 12.46 -54.25
N ASN A 91 -18.46 11.42 -54.93
CA ASN A 91 -17.04 11.29 -55.26
C ASN A 91 -16.65 12.09 -56.51
N SER A 92 -17.58 12.33 -57.44
CA SER A 92 -17.35 13.17 -58.62
C SER A 92 -18.66 13.69 -59.25
N HIS A 93 -18.58 14.85 -59.90
CA HIS A 93 -19.63 15.44 -60.72
C HIS A 93 -19.04 16.26 -61.88
N SER A 94 -19.82 16.48 -62.94
CA SER A 94 -19.36 17.12 -64.18
C SER A 94 -19.67 18.62 -64.32
N TYR A 95 -20.25 19.28 -63.30
CA TYR A 95 -20.45 20.74 -63.25
C TYR A 95 -20.53 21.24 -61.80
N GLU A 96 -19.99 22.42 -61.50
CA GLU A 96 -20.11 23.07 -60.18
C GLU A 96 -20.48 24.56 -60.31
N THR A 97 -21.46 24.99 -59.52
CA THR A 97 -21.44 26.36 -58.96
C THR A 97 -21.56 26.21 -57.46
N ALA A 98 -20.53 26.65 -56.74
CA ALA A 98 -20.58 26.75 -55.29
C ALA A 98 -21.72 27.71 -54.90
N SER A 99 -22.60 27.30 -53.98
CA SER A 99 -23.60 28.21 -53.44
C SER A 99 -22.92 29.43 -52.83
N SER A 100 -23.40 30.64 -53.14
CA SER A 100 -22.96 31.89 -52.51
C SER A 100 -23.33 31.99 -51.00
N SER A 101 -23.98 30.98 -50.42
CA SER A 101 -24.41 30.96 -49.02
C SER A 101 -23.42 30.33 -48.02
N GLY A 102 -22.22 29.90 -48.43
CA GLY A 102 -21.18 29.43 -47.52
C GLY A 102 -21.48 28.13 -46.74
N THR A 103 -22.59 27.44 -47.03
CA THR A 103 -23.07 26.24 -46.32
C THR A 103 -22.65 24.90 -46.93
N GLY A 104 -21.58 24.86 -47.74
CA GLY A 104 -21.02 23.59 -48.29
C GLY A 104 -21.98 22.78 -49.18
N THR A 105 -23.10 23.35 -49.59
CA THR A 105 -24.13 22.69 -50.39
C THR A 105 -23.79 22.83 -51.87
N ILE A 106 -23.53 21.71 -52.54
CA ILE A 106 -23.20 21.68 -53.97
C ILE A 106 -24.49 21.68 -54.78
N SER A 107 -24.66 22.66 -55.67
CA SER A 107 -25.76 22.70 -56.62
C SER A 107 -25.44 21.82 -57.82
N LEU A 108 -26.26 20.79 -58.07
CA LEU A 108 -26.11 19.82 -59.17
C LEU A 108 -27.06 20.09 -60.35
N ASN A 109 -27.70 21.27 -60.39
CA ASN A 109 -28.79 21.59 -61.32
C ASN A 109 -28.45 21.37 -62.81
N ASN A 110 -27.17 21.32 -63.18
CA ASN A 110 -26.72 21.10 -64.56
C ASN A 110 -25.61 20.03 -64.69
N ALA A 111 -25.41 19.15 -63.71
CA ALA A 111 -24.38 18.11 -63.79
C ALA A 111 -24.86 16.94 -64.67
N PRO A 112 -24.29 16.69 -65.87
CA PRO A 112 -24.74 15.59 -66.73
C PRO A 112 -24.42 14.21 -66.15
N ILE A 113 -23.48 14.11 -65.21
CA ILE A 113 -23.09 12.87 -64.51
C ILE A 113 -22.80 13.18 -63.03
N VAL A 114 -23.32 12.34 -62.13
CA VAL A 114 -23.00 12.37 -60.69
C VAL A 114 -22.70 10.95 -60.21
N THR A 115 -21.60 10.78 -59.47
CA THR A 115 -21.16 9.49 -58.94
C THR A 115 -21.21 9.48 -57.41
N PHE A 116 -21.98 8.56 -56.85
CA PHE A 116 -22.05 8.28 -55.42
C PHE A 116 -21.32 6.98 -55.14
N SER A 117 -20.50 6.95 -54.10
CA SER A 117 -19.92 5.71 -53.59
C SER A 117 -20.24 5.55 -52.11
N PRO A 118 -20.34 4.29 -51.61
CA PRO A 118 -20.50 4.05 -50.18
C PRO A 118 -19.41 4.78 -49.38
N ARG A 119 -19.81 5.45 -48.30
CA ARG A 119 -18.84 6.07 -47.38
C ARG A 119 -18.00 4.95 -46.77
N PRO A 120 -16.66 5.04 -46.82
CA PRO A 120 -15.81 4.01 -46.26
C PRO A 120 -16.11 3.87 -44.76
N THR A 121 -16.42 2.64 -44.34
CA THR A 121 -16.51 2.30 -42.91
C THR A 121 -15.09 2.35 -42.34
N VAL A 122 -14.85 3.25 -41.39
CA VAL A 122 -13.56 3.27 -40.70
C VAL A 122 -13.54 2.07 -39.77
N ALA A 123 -12.56 1.19 -39.94
CA ALA A 123 -12.37 0.07 -39.04
C ALA A 123 -12.27 0.58 -37.59
N THR A 124 -12.85 -0.17 -36.66
CA THR A 124 -12.75 0.13 -35.24
C THR A 124 -12.17 -1.04 -34.49
N TYR A 125 -11.43 -0.73 -33.42
CA TYR A 125 -10.79 -1.72 -32.55
C TYR A 125 -11.19 -1.50 -31.09
N THR A 126 -10.88 -2.49 -30.27
CA THR A 126 -11.10 -2.46 -28.82
C THR A 126 -9.76 -2.41 -28.09
N ILE A 127 -9.66 -1.51 -27.11
CA ILE A 127 -8.60 -1.56 -26.09
C ILE A 127 -9.22 -2.11 -24.81
N SER A 128 -8.70 -3.23 -24.32
CA SER A 128 -9.15 -3.86 -23.09
C SER A 128 -7.98 -4.12 -22.15
N GLY A 129 -8.26 -4.54 -20.92
CA GLY A 129 -7.22 -4.96 -20.01
C GLY A 129 -7.76 -5.41 -18.68
N ASN A 130 -6.83 -5.75 -17.80
CA ASN A 130 -7.13 -6.18 -16.44
C ASN A 130 -6.31 -5.36 -15.45
N VAL A 131 -6.90 -5.09 -14.28
CA VAL A 131 -6.21 -4.42 -13.17
C VAL A 131 -6.13 -5.36 -11.98
N LYS A 132 -4.90 -5.57 -11.49
CA LYS A 132 -4.60 -6.42 -10.32
C LYS A 132 -3.84 -5.66 -9.24
N ASP A 133 -3.87 -6.16 -8.02
CA ASP A 133 -2.92 -5.73 -6.99
C ASP A 133 -1.56 -6.43 -7.11
N ALA A 134 -0.60 -6.01 -6.28
CA ALA A 134 0.74 -6.60 -6.21
C ALA A 134 0.76 -8.09 -5.80
N PHE A 135 -0.33 -8.60 -5.23
CA PHE A 135 -0.49 -10.00 -4.81
C PHE A 135 -1.19 -10.86 -5.88
N GLY A 136 -1.57 -10.26 -7.01
CA GLY A 136 -2.22 -10.93 -8.13
C GLY A 136 -3.74 -11.03 -8.03
N ASN A 137 -4.36 -10.38 -7.04
CA ASN A 137 -5.83 -10.34 -6.91
C ASN A 137 -6.42 -9.34 -7.89
N ASN A 138 -7.56 -9.69 -8.50
CA ASN A 138 -8.28 -8.80 -9.40
C ASN A 138 -8.95 -7.65 -8.61
N LEU A 139 -8.85 -6.42 -9.13
CA LEU A 139 -9.38 -5.24 -8.46
C LEU A 139 -10.64 -4.71 -9.16
N LYS A 140 -11.76 -4.73 -8.45
CA LYS A 140 -13.05 -4.15 -8.88
C LYS A 140 -13.12 -2.66 -8.57
N GLY A 141 -13.74 -1.88 -9.46
CA GLY A 141 -14.05 -0.47 -9.21
C GLY A 141 -12.88 0.50 -9.39
N VAL A 142 -11.77 0.05 -9.98
CA VAL A 142 -10.65 0.94 -10.33
C VAL A 142 -11.08 1.78 -11.53
N SER A 143 -10.86 3.10 -11.45
CA SER A 143 -11.22 4.03 -12.51
C SER A 143 -10.15 4.01 -13.61
N VAL A 144 -10.56 3.70 -14.83
CA VAL A 144 -9.69 3.66 -16.02
C VAL A 144 -10.19 4.69 -17.02
N THR A 145 -9.31 5.58 -17.46
CA THR A 145 -9.64 6.69 -18.37
C THR A 145 -8.85 6.56 -19.67
N LEU A 146 -9.55 6.57 -20.79
CA LEU A 146 -9.02 6.69 -22.14
C LEU A 146 -8.97 8.17 -22.54
N SER A 147 -7.89 8.58 -23.19
CA SER A 147 -7.70 9.91 -23.77
C SER A 147 -6.96 9.83 -25.12
N GLY A 148 -6.91 10.95 -25.86
CA GLY A 148 -6.28 11.03 -27.18
C GLY A 148 -7.31 11.32 -28.27
N THR A 149 -7.38 10.45 -29.27
CA THR A 149 -8.31 10.58 -30.42
C THR A 149 -9.78 10.58 -29.99
N SER A 150 -10.09 9.88 -28.89
CA SER A 150 -11.36 9.96 -28.16
C SER A 150 -11.10 9.89 -26.67
N SER A 151 -12.09 10.30 -25.87
CA SER A 151 -12.04 10.24 -24.41
C SER A 151 -13.21 9.46 -23.83
N ALA A 152 -12.94 8.61 -22.84
CA ALA A 152 -13.95 7.86 -22.10
C ALA A 152 -13.41 7.44 -20.73
N THR A 153 -14.29 7.19 -19.77
CA THR A 153 -13.92 6.62 -18.46
C THR A 153 -14.81 5.43 -18.17
N THR A 154 -14.21 4.37 -17.62
CA THR A 154 -14.90 3.17 -17.17
C THR A 154 -14.34 2.71 -15.83
N GLN A 155 -14.98 1.73 -15.20
CA GLN A 155 -14.48 1.07 -14.01
C GLN A 155 -14.28 -0.42 -14.26
N THR A 156 -13.32 -1.02 -13.56
CA THR A 156 -13.10 -2.46 -13.63
C THR A 156 -14.23 -3.26 -13.01
N ASP A 157 -14.57 -4.39 -13.63
CA ASP A 157 -15.60 -5.31 -13.16
C ASP A 157 -15.12 -6.18 -11.96
N ALA A 158 -15.96 -7.12 -11.50
CA ALA A 158 -15.62 -8.02 -10.39
C ALA A 158 -14.39 -8.91 -10.65
N ASN A 159 -14.03 -9.12 -11.92
CA ASN A 159 -12.85 -9.86 -12.34
C ASN A 159 -11.67 -8.94 -12.67
N GLY A 160 -11.77 -7.63 -12.40
CA GLY A 160 -10.73 -6.64 -12.65
C GLY A 160 -10.64 -6.19 -14.11
N ASN A 161 -11.56 -6.58 -14.97
CA ASN A 161 -11.50 -6.30 -16.41
C ASN A 161 -12.12 -4.95 -16.76
N TYR A 162 -11.58 -4.31 -17.80
CA TYR A 162 -12.15 -3.11 -18.42
C TYR A 162 -12.02 -3.18 -19.96
N ALA A 163 -12.84 -2.41 -20.68
CA ALA A 163 -12.75 -2.30 -22.13
C ALA A 163 -13.29 -0.95 -22.66
N PHE A 164 -12.67 -0.49 -23.75
CA PHE A 164 -13.12 0.61 -24.59
C PHE A 164 -13.29 0.09 -26.03
N ALA A 165 -14.53 -0.02 -26.49
CA ALA A 165 -14.86 -0.52 -27.83
C ALA A 165 -15.05 0.62 -28.83
N ASN A 166 -15.15 0.26 -30.13
CA ASN A 166 -15.44 1.17 -31.24
C ASN A 166 -14.43 2.31 -31.41
N LEU A 167 -13.15 2.07 -31.09
CA LEU A 167 -12.09 3.06 -31.24
C LEU A 167 -11.61 3.12 -32.69
N THR A 168 -11.56 4.32 -33.27
CA THR A 168 -11.17 4.55 -34.66
C THR A 168 -9.77 4.02 -34.95
N ALA A 169 -9.64 3.23 -36.03
CA ALA A 169 -8.36 2.75 -36.54
C ALA A 169 -7.40 3.91 -36.88
N GLY A 170 -6.12 3.70 -36.64
CA GLY A 170 -5.07 4.70 -36.82
C GLY A 170 -5.01 5.79 -35.75
N GLY A 171 -5.96 5.81 -34.81
CA GLY A 171 -5.97 6.75 -33.69
C GLY A 171 -4.83 6.50 -32.69
N ASN A 172 -4.42 7.56 -32.00
CA ASN A 172 -3.53 7.50 -30.85
C ASN A 172 -4.34 7.62 -29.56
N TYR A 173 -4.10 6.70 -28.62
CA TYR A 173 -4.82 6.61 -27.36
C TYR A 173 -3.85 6.46 -26.19
N ALA A 174 -4.22 7.04 -25.05
CA ALA A 174 -3.57 6.82 -23.77
C ALA A 174 -4.61 6.33 -22.75
N VAL A 175 -4.32 5.21 -22.10
CA VAL A 175 -5.14 4.63 -21.04
C VAL A 175 -4.46 4.88 -19.70
N THR A 176 -5.15 5.52 -18.78
CA THR A 176 -4.67 5.87 -17.43
C THR A 176 -5.52 5.17 -16.38
N SER A 177 -4.87 4.44 -15.47
CA SER A 177 -5.53 3.83 -14.31
C SER A 177 -5.36 4.71 -13.07
N SER A 178 -6.41 4.85 -12.26
CA SER A 178 -6.42 5.73 -11.08
C SER A 178 -7.32 5.18 -9.96
N GLY A 179 -6.94 5.48 -8.70
CA GLY A 179 -7.70 5.09 -7.51
C GLY A 179 -7.12 5.73 -6.25
N SER A 180 -7.98 6.10 -5.30
CA SER A 180 -7.60 6.87 -4.10
C SER A 180 -6.63 6.15 -3.14
N PHE A 181 -6.49 4.83 -3.27
CA PHE A 181 -5.68 3.99 -2.37
C PHE A 181 -4.55 3.26 -3.09
N PHE A 182 -4.30 3.58 -4.35
CA PHE A 182 -3.34 2.87 -5.19
C PHE A 182 -2.45 3.82 -5.97
N VAL A 183 -1.20 3.44 -6.11
CA VAL A 183 -0.26 4.00 -7.09
C VAL A 183 -0.11 2.97 -8.21
N PHE A 184 -0.14 3.41 -9.46
CA PHE A 184 0.00 2.54 -10.62
C PHE A 184 1.33 2.83 -11.30
N ASN A 185 2.10 1.79 -11.65
CA ASN A 185 3.37 1.94 -12.35
C ASN A 185 3.50 0.90 -13.48
N PRO A 186 3.40 1.31 -14.76
CA PRO A 186 3.09 2.66 -15.22
C PRO A 186 1.63 3.04 -14.94
N ALA A 187 1.35 4.31 -14.59
CA ALA A 187 -0.02 4.79 -14.42
C ALA A 187 -0.75 4.98 -15.74
N THR A 188 -0.01 5.22 -16.83
CA THR A 188 -0.54 5.44 -18.18
C THR A 188 0.20 4.58 -19.18
N GLN A 189 -0.53 3.95 -20.09
CA GLN A 189 0.00 3.20 -21.23
C GLN A 189 -0.59 3.74 -22.53
N ALA A 190 0.21 3.79 -23.59
CA ALA A 190 -0.19 4.32 -24.88
C ALA A 190 -0.43 3.20 -25.90
N ALA A 191 -1.46 3.37 -26.72
CA ALA A 191 -1.70 2.63 -27.95
C ALA A 191 -1.70 3.62 -29.12
N ASN A 192 -0.54 3.73 -29.79
CA ASN A 192 -0.36 4.64 -30.91
C ASN A 192 -0.68 3.92 -32.23
N ASN A 193 -1.28 4.66 -33.17
CA ASN A 193 -1.67 4.15 -34.49
C ASN A 193 -2.43 2.81 -34.41
N LEU A 194 -3.58 2.82 -33.73
CA LEU A 194 -4.33 1.61 -33.39
C LEU A 194 -4.75 0.82 -34.64
N GLY A 195 -4.07 -0.28 -34.94
CA GLY A 195 -4.31 -1.12 -36.12
C GLY A 195 -4.92 -2.50 -35.83
N ALA A 196 -5.16 -2.82 -34.55
CA ALA A 196 -5.78 -4.07 -34.09
C ALA A 196 -6.29 -3.88 -32.65
N ASN A 197 -7.05 -4.85 -32.14
CA ASN A 197 -7.40 -4.90 -30.72
C ASN A 197 -6.12 -4.96 -29.87
N GLN A 198 -6.09 -4.24 -28.75
CA GLN A 198 -4.95 -4.24 -27.82
C GLN A 198 -5.37 -4.55 -26.39
N THR A 199 -4.44 -5.16 -25.65
CA THR A 199 -4.60 -5.45 -24.23
C THR A 199 -3.57 -4.66 -23.42
N LEU A 200 -4.03 -3.74 -22.58
CA LEU A 200 -3.19 -2.90 -21.71
C LEU A 200 -3.58 -3.16 -20.24
N SER A 201 -2.80 -3.93 -19.51
CA SER A 201 -3.11 -4.29 -18.11
C SER A 201 -2.31 -3.45 -17.13
N PHE A 202 -2.87 -3.16 -15.96
CA PHE A 202 -2.22 -2.34 -14.93
C PHE A 202 -2.06 -3.13 -13.63
N THR A 203 -0.97 -2.84 -12.92
CA THR A 203 -0.75 -3.33 -11.56
C THR A 203 -0.87 -2.17 -10.59
N ALA A 204 -1.82 -2.27 -9.67
CA ALA A 204 -1.97 -1.39 -8.54
C ALA A 204 -0.98 -1.78 -7.45
N GLN A 205 -0.27 -0.79 -6.95
CA GLN A 205 0.53 -0.90 -5.73
C GLN A 205 -0.20 -0.12 -4.65
N TYR A 206 -0.32 -0.68 -3.45
CA TYR A 206 -0.65 0.15 -2.30
C TYR A 206 0.49 1.18 -2.17
N PRO A 207 0.20 2.49 -2.00
CA PRO A 207 1.21 3.39 -1.49
C PRO A 207 1.65 2.75 -0.17
N GLN A 208 2.86 2.19 -0.15
CA GLN A 208 3.41 1.62 1.07
C GLN A 208 3.37 2.76 2.07
N VAL A 209 2.45 2.71 3.04
CA VAL A 209 2.64 3.47 4.27
C VAL A 209 3.81 2.76 4.91
N SER A 210 5.03 3.13 4.48
CA SER A 210 6.25 2.51 4.97
C SER A 210 6.15 2.55 6.48
N ASN A 211 6.25 1.36 7.09
CA ASN A 211 6.15 1.27 8.52
C ASN A 211 7.13 2.29 9.12
N PRO A 212 6.72 3.20 10.02
CA PRO A 212 7.58 4.26 10.52
C PRO A 212 8.95 3.76 11.02
N ILE A 213 9.00 2.53 11.56
CA ILE A 213 10.22 1.90 12.05
C ILE A 213 11.14 1.34 10.94
N ASP A 214 10.77 1.50 9.67
CA ASP A 214 11.63 1.21 8.52
C ASP A 214 12.53 2.40 8.19
N SER A 215 12.15 3.60 8.60
CA SER A 215 13.06 4.75 8.60
C SER A 215 14.07 4.66 9.74
N VAL A 216 15.29 5.15 9.53
CA VAL A 216 16.32 5.23 10.59
C VAL A 216 15.81 6.05 11.76
N ASP A 217 15.22 7.22 11.48
CA ASP A 217 14.74 8.16 12.48
C ASP A 217 13.59 7.55 13.30
N GLY A 218 12.60 6.94 12.64
CA GLY A 218 11.50 6.27 13.32
C GLY A 218 11.94 5.06 14.13
N PHE A 219 12.85 4.24 13.61
CA PHE A 219 13.40 3.10 14.35
C PHE A 219 14.13 3.53 15.62
N VAL A 220 15.08 4.46 15.51
CA VAL A 220 15.89 4.91 16.65
C VAL A 220 15.00 5.56 17.71
N ARG A 221 14.09 6.46 17.32
CA ARG A 221 13.14 7.06 18.26
C ARG A 221 12.32 6.00 18.98
N GLN A 222 11.89 4.96 18.28
CA GLN A 222 11.11 3.89 18.88
C GLN A 222 11.89 3.09 19.91
N GLN A 223 13.21 2.89 19.74
CA GLN A 223 14.06 2.25 20.75
C GLN A 223 14.08 3.04 22.07
N TYR A 224 14.17 4.36 22.01
CA TYR A 224 14.07 5.22 23.19
C TYR A 224 12.71 5.08 23.90
N LEU A 225 11.62 5.06 23.14
CA LEU A 225 10.27 4.94 23.70
C LEU A 225 9.97 3.56 24.30
N ASP A 226 10.50 2.49 23.69
CA ASP A 226 10.24 1.12 24.12
C ASP A 226 11.11 0.70 25.31
N PHE A 227 12.38 1.12 25.33
CA PHE A 227 13.31 0.70 26.39
C PHE A 227 13.52 1.75 27.46
N LEU A 228 13.51 3.04 27.13
CA LEU A 228 13.82 4.12 28.07
C LEU A 228 12.59 4.94 28.48
N SER A 229 11.43 4.70 27.85
CA SER A 229 10.17 5.42 28.12
C SER A 229 10.27 6.95 28.02
N ARG A 230 11.17 7.47 27.18
CA ARG A 230 11.35 8.91 26.94
C ARG A 230 11.66 9.20 25.48
N GLU A 231 11.53 10.46 25.09
CA GLU A 231 12.06 10.94 23.81
C GLU A 231 13.59 10.97 23.86
N PRO A 232 14.26 10.76 22.71
CA PRO A 232 15.70 10.93 22.64
C PRO A 232 16.08 12.40 22.82
N ASP A 233 17.17 12.63 23.52
CA ASP A 233 17.86 13.91 23.50
C ASP A 233 18.55 14.11 22.14
N ALA A 234 18.81 15.37 21.76
CA ALA A 234 19.32 15.69 20.42
C ALA A 234 20.65 14.98 20.10
N THR A 235 21.57 14.95 21.08
CA THR A 235 22.90 14.36 20.91
C THR A 235 22.83 12.84 20.76
N GLY A 236 22.13 12.16 21.65
CA GLY A 236 21.92 10.72 21.60
C GLY A 236 21.15 10.30 20.35
N PHE A 237 20.15 11.08 19.93
CA PHE A 237 19.39 10.79 18.72
C PHE A 237 20.29 10.79 17.48
N GLU A 238 21.08 11.83 17.28
CA GLU A 238 21.97 11.92 16.13
C GLU A 238 23.06 10.85 16.15
N PHE A 239 23.62 10.54 17.32
CA PHE A 239 24.60 9.46 17.47
C PHE A 239 24.04 8.10 17.01
N TRP A 240 22.86 7.71 17.50
CA TRP A 240 22.29 6.41 17.10
C TRP A 240 21.85 6.39 15.65
N LYS A 241 21.35 7.51 15.12
CA LYS A 241 21.04 7.62 13.69
C LYS A 241 22.29 7.50 12.82
N SER A 242 23.42 8.09 13.21
CA SER A 242 24.67 7.95 12.46
C SER A 242 25.18 6.52 12.46
N VAL A 243 25.18 5.84 13.61
CA VAL A 243 25.54 4.42 13.73
C VAL A 243 24.65 3.57 12.82
N MET A 244 23.34 3.82 12.81
CA MET A 244 22.40 3.06 11.99
C MET A 244 22.60 3.29 10.49
N ARG A 245 22.80 4.55 10.07
CA ARG A 245 23.08 4.90 8.66
C ARG A 245 24.37 4.24 8.16
N GLN A 246 25.42 4.23 8.98
CA GLN A 246 26.68 3.56 8.66
C GLN A 246 26.47 2.07 8.41
N ARG A 247 25.76 1.38 9.31
CA ARG A 247 25.46 -0.06 9.16
C ARG A 247 24.58 -0.33 7.93
N TYR A 248 23.64 0.53 7.63
CA TYR A 248 22.77 0.38 6.45
C TYR A 248 23.53 0.56 5.14
N ALA A 249 24.56 1.41 5.11
CA ALA A 249 25.41 1.59 3.93
C ALA A 249 26.22 0.33 3.58
N GLU A 250 26.45 -0.55 4.55
CA GLU A 250 27.10 -1.85 4.35
C GLU A 250 26.13 -2.90 3.77
N CYS A 251 24.81 -2.62 3.78
CA CYS A 251 23.80 -3.55 3.31
C CYS A 251 23.49 -3.35 1.82
N GLY A 252 23.61 -4.43 1.04
CA GLY A 252 23.23 -4.45 -0.38
C GLY A 252 21.70 -4.45 -0.63
N ALA A 253 21.32 -4.71 -1.88
CA ALA A 253 19.93 -4.88 -2.31
C ALA A 253 19.43 -6.33 -2.14
N GLY A 254 18.11 -6.54 -2.27
CA GLY A 254 17.47 -7.86 -2.20
C GLY A 254 17.44 -8.48 -0.79
N ALA A 255 17.10 -9.78 -0.72
CA ALA A 255 16.89 -10.51 0.53
C ALA A 255 18.12 -10.52 1.46
N GLY A 256 19.33 -10.62 0.91
CA GLY A 256 20.57 -10.51 1.69
C GLY A 256 20.73 -9.12 2.33
N GLY A 257 20.31 -8.07 1.62
CA GLY A 257 20.26 -6.71 2.13
C GLY A 257 19.24 -6.52 3.26
N GLU A 258 18.07 -7.14 3.16
CA GLU A 258 17.03 -7.09 4.19
C GLU A 258 17.49 -7.75 5.49
N GLN A 259 18.11 -8.92 5.39
CA GLN A 259 18.69 -9.60 6.55
C GLN A 259 19.83 -8.80 7.18
N CYS A 260 20.68 -8.16 6.38
CA CYS A 260 21.70 -7.23 6.88
C CYS A 260 21.07 -6.07 7.66
N ARG A 261 20.00 -5.45 7.14
CA ARG A 261 19.29 -4.36 7.82
C ARG A 261 18.61 -4.83 9.12
N ALA A 262 18.09 -6.05 9.17
CA ALA A 262 17.54 -6.65 10.39
C ALA A 262 18.61 -6.81 11.48
N ARG A 263 19.80 -7.33 11.11
CA ARG A 263 20.96 -7.43 12.03
C ARG A 263 21.46 -6.07 12.49
N ALA A 264 21.44 -5.05 11.61
CA ALA A 264 21.78 -3.69 11.98
C ALA A 264 20.78 -3.10 12.99
N LYS A 265 19.47 -3.30 12.79
CA LYS A 265 18.42 -2.94 13.77
C LYS A 265 18.67 -3.63 15.11
N ALA A 266 18.91 -4.93 15.09
CA ALA A 266 19.21 -5.71 16.29
C ALA A 266 20.44 -5.19 17.04
N SER A 267 21.54 -4.94 16.33
CA SER A 267 22.78 -4.44 16.95
C SER A 267 22.64 -3.05 17.58
N VAL A 268 21.83 -2.16 17.00
CA VAL A 268 21.55 -0.84 17.60
C VAL A 268 20.65 -1.01 18.83
N SER A 269 19.60 -1.83 18.73
CA SER A 269 18.71 -2.11 19.86
C SER A 269 19.44 -2.72 21.06
N GLU A 270 20.34 -3.67 20.82
CA GLU A 270 21.14 -4.32 21.86
C GLU A 270 21.90 -3.32 22.75
N ALA A 271 22.31 -2.19 22.19
CA ALA A 271 22.98 -1.15 22.95
C ALA A 271 22.07 -0.45 23.98
N PHE A 272 20.75 -0.40 23.76
CA PHE A 272 19.80 0.17 24.71
C PHE A 272 19.68 -0.70 25.96
N TYR A 273 19.69 -2.02 25.80
CA TYR A 273 19.66 -2.96 26.93
C TYR A 273 20.85 -2.82 27.87
N VAL A 274 22.00 -2.37 27.34
CA VAL A 274 23.23 -2.20 28.13
C VAL A 274 23.53 -0.76 28.49
N SER A 275 22.66 0.17 28.11
CA SER A 275 22.74 1.53 28.64
C SER A 275 22.66 1.51 30.16
N VAL A 276 23.43 2.38 30.82
CA VAL A 276 23.35 2.57 32.27
C VAL A 276 21.91 2.86 32.69
N GLU A 277 21.20 3.64 31.88
CA GLU A 277 19.79 3.96 32.08
C GLU A 277 18.92 2.70 32.19
N PHE A 278 19.00 1.79 31.22
CA PHE A 278 18.20 0.56 31.25
C PHE A 278 18.64 -0.43 32.35
N GLN A 279 19.95 -0.52 32.61
CA GLN A 279 20.46 -1.39 33.66
C GLN A 279 20.00 -0.98 35.07
N GLN A 280 19.94 0.33 35.30
CA GLN A 280 19.58 0.90 36.59
C GLN A 280 18.07 1.15 36.74
N THR A 281 17.29 1.01 35.66
CA THR A 281 15.82 1.10 35.65
C THR A 281 15.20 -0.28 35.41
N GLY A 282 15.02 -0.69 34.16
CA GLY A 282 14.30 -1.91 33.78
C GLY A 282 14.86 -3.18 34.41
N TYR A 283 16.17 -3.41 34.32
CA TYR A 283 16.74 -4.61 34.95
C TYR A 283 16.67 -4.57 36.48
N LEU A 284 16.75 -3.38 37.09
CA LEU A 284 16.57 -3.24 38.54
C LEU A 284 15.14 -3.57 38.96
N VAL A 285 14.13 -3.07 38.24
CA VAL A 285 12.72 -3.41 38.48
C VAL A 285 12.52 -4.92 38.42
N TYR A 286 13.00 -5.58 37.35
CA TYR A 286 12.94 -7.04 37.25
C TYR A 286 13.46 -7.72 38.53
N ARG A 287 14.65 -7.32 39.00
CA ARG A 287 15.30 -7.93 40.17
C ARG A 287 14.55 -7.69 41.47
N PHE A 288 13.88 -6.54 41.62
CA PHE A 288 13.01 -6.29 42.76
C PHE A 288 11.87 -7.31 42.85
N TYR A 289 11.22 -7.62 41.73
CA TYR A 289 10.14 -8.60 41.70
C TYR A 289 10.65 -10.00 42.01
N VAL A 290 11.69 -10.48 41.31
CA VAL A 290 12.18 -11.86 41.49
C VAL A 290 12.90 -12.09 42.82
N ALA A 291 13.40 -11.03 43.48
CA ALA A 291 13.94 -11.13 44.84
C ALA A 291 12.85 -11.19 45.91
N SER A 292 11.63 -10.74 45.61
CA SER A 292 10.58 -10.50 46.60
C SER A 292 9.39 -11.45 46.51
N PHE A 293 9.04 -11.91 45.32
CA PHE A 293 7.79 -12.63 45.10
C PHE A 293 8.01 -14.11 44.78
N ASP A 294 7.13 -14.94 45.33
CA ASP A 294 7.16 -16.39 45.16
C ASP A 294 6.67 -16.76 43.75
N PRO A 295 7.46 -17.52 42.96
CA PRO A 295 7.06 -18.08 41.68
C PRO A 295 5.75 -18.88 41.67
N ALA A 296 5.32 -19.41 42.81
CA ALA A 296 4.06 -20.15 42.94
C ALA A 296 2.84 -19.24 43.04
N ALA A 297 2.95 -18.11 43.76
CA ALA A 297 1.87 -17.13 43.89
C ALA A 297 1.78 -16.21 42.67
N ARG A 298 2.93 -15.97 42.03
CA ARG A 298 3.09 -15.09 40.89
C ARG A 298 3.87 -15.84 39.81
N PRO A 299 3.31 -16.08 38.61
CA PRO A 299 3.98 -16.92 37.61
C PRO A 299 5.45 -16.52 37.39
N ARG A 300 6.36 -17.42 37.80
CA ARG A 300 7.83 -17.25 37.72
C ARG A 300 8.40 -16.06 38.51
N GLY A 301 7.62 -15.44 39.39
CA GLY A 301 8.00 -14.26 40.17
C GLY A 301 8.16 -13.00 39.31
N LEU A 302 7.68 -13.01 38.06
CA LEU A 302 7.95 -11.95 37.09
C LEU A 302 6.98 -10.77 37.24
N PRO A 303 7.44 -9.52 37.01
CA PRO A 303 6.52 -8.40 36.85
C PRO A 303 5.57 -8.63 35.67
N ARG A 304 4.37 -8.04 35.70
CA ARG A 304 3.51 -7.91 34.51
C ARG A 304 3.93 -6.67 33.72
N PHE A 305 3.58 -6.62 32.44
CA PHE A 305 3.99 -5.53 31.56
C PHE A 305 3.61 -4.14 32.10
N SER A 306 2.36 -3.97 32.56
CA SER A 306 1.86 -2.69 33.09
C SER A 306 2.60 -2.25 34.35
N GLU A 307 2.84 -3.16 35.29
CA GLU A 307 3.58 -2.86 36.50
C GLU A 307 5.04 -2.51 36.19
N PHE A 308 5.67 -3.27 35.30
CA PHE A 308 7.05 -3.04 34.88
C PHE A 308 7.23 -1.64 34.30
N ILE A 309 6.37 -1.23 33.36
CA ILE A 309 6.49 0.09 32.72
C ILE A 309 6.30 1.23 33.73
N ASN A 310 5.35 1.09 34.65
CA ASN A 310 5.13 2.10 35.69
C ASN A 310 6.34 2.21 36.62
N ASP A 311 6.88 1.07 37.07
CA ASP A 311 8.01 1.01 37.98
C ASP A 311 9.31 1.50 37.33
N ALA A 312 9.55 1.11 36.07
CA ALA A 312 10.74 1.56 35.33
C ALA A 312 10.70 3.08 35.08
N ARG A 313 9.50 3.63 34.77
CA ARG A 313 9.31 5.08 34.64
C ARG A 313 9.51 5.81 35.95
N ALA A 314 9.10 5.25 37.08
CA ALA A 314 9.32 5.86 38.39
C ALA A 314 10.82 6.01 38.69
N ILE A 315 11.63 4.99 38.39
CA ILE A 315 13.08 5.04 38.58
C ILE A 315 13.74 6.00 37.56
N GLY A 316 13.32 5.96 36.30
CA GLY A 316 13.88 6.79 35.22
C GLY A 316 13.39 8.25 35.19
N ALA A 317 12.45 8.64 36.05
CA ALA A 317 11.78 9.94 35.99
C ALA A 317 12.78 11.12 36.07
N GLY A 318 12.91 11.85 34.97
CA GLY A 318 13.80 13.02 34.85
C GLY A 318 15.28 12.66 34.86
N VAL A 319 15.65 11.42 34.53
CA VAL A 319 17.03 10.99 34.40
C VAL A 319 17.43 11.01 32.93
N VAL A 320 18.46 11.78 32.60
CA VAL A 320 19.15 11.74 31.31
C VAL A 320 20.63 11.55 31.61
N VAL A 321 21.18 10.40 31.20
CA VAL A 321 22.58 10.05 31.50
C VAL A 321 23.52 11.06 30.87
N ASN A 322 24.53 11.49 31.63
CA ASN A 322 25.50 12.55 31.31
C ASN A 322 25.00 14.00 31.44
N GLU A 323 23.76 14.25 31.86
CA GLU A 323 23.34 15.59 32.26
C GLU A 323 23.74 15.91 33.71
N ALA A 324 24.07 17.15 34.03
CA ALA A 324 24.52 17.51 35.38
C ALA A 324 23.50 17.09 36.47
N GLY A 325 23.94 16.28 37.45
CA GLY A 325 23.11 15.86 38.59
C GLY A 325 22.27 14.59 38.37
N TRP A 326 22.43 13.91 37.22
CA TRP A 326 21.62 12.74 36.87
C TRP A 326 21.81 11.56 37.83
N GLU A 327 23.02 11.34 38.38
CA GLU A 327 23.30 10.26 39.31
C GLU A 327 22.55 10.44 40.63
N GLN A 328 22.54 11.66 41.18
CA GLN A 328 21.81 11.97 42.41
C GLN A 328 20.31 11.84 42.20
N LYS A 329 19.80 12.27 41.03
CA LYS A 329 18.39 12.12 40.68
C LYS A 329 17.98 10.65 40.58
N LEU A 330 18.78 9.84 39.88
CA LEU A 330 18.55 8.40 39.74
C LEU A 330 18.56 7.70 41.11
N GLU A 331 19.54 8.00 41.95
CA GLU A 331 19.64 7.42 43.30
C GLU A 331 18.44 7.82 44.18
N ALA A 332 18.01 9.07 44.14
CA ALA A 332 16.79 9.52 44.84
C ALA A 332 15.53 8.78 44.35
N ASN A 333 15.39 8.61 43.03
CA ASN A 333 14.27 7.87 42.45
C ASN A 333 14.28 6.40 42.88
N LYS A 334 15.44 5.73 42.88
CA LYS A 334 15.59 4.35 43.37
C LYS A 334 15.19 4.20 44.83
N GLN A 335 15.62 5.12 45.70
CA GLN A 335 15.25 5.10 47.11
C GLN A 335 13.74 5.22 47.30
N GLN A 336 13.11 6.13 46.55
CA GLN A 336 11.66 6.31 46.60
C GLN A 336 10.92 5.07 46.09
N PHE A 337 11.32 4.55 44.93
CA PHE A 337 10.76 3.31 44.39
C PHE A 337 10.86 2.16 45.40
N ALA A 338 12.02 1.98 46.05
CA ALA A 338 12.21 0.93 47.03
C ALA A 338 11.30 1.08 48.26
N ARG A 339 11.11 2.31 48.77
CA ARG A 339 10.15 2.60 49.85
C ARG A 339 8.73 2.23 49.45
N ASP A 340 8.32 2.61 48.24
CA ASP A 340 6.96 2.35 47.75
C ASP A 340 6.74 0.85 47.49
N PHE A 341 7.77 0.16 47.00
CA PHE A 341 7.72 -1.27 46.70
C PHE A 341 7.51 -2.12 47.97
N VAL A 342 8.25 -1.84 49.06
CA VAL A 342 8.14 -2.62 50.30
C VAL A 342 6.83 -2.37 51.07
N GLN A 343 6.05 -1.36 50.67
CA GLN A 343 4.72 -1.06 51.22
C GLN A 343 3.59 -1.74 50.44
N ARG A 344 3.88 -2.37 49.29
CA ARG A 344 2.86 -3.06 48.50
C ARG A 344 2.23 -4.20 49.30
N ALA A 345 0.92 -4.39 49.13
CA ALA A 345 0.17 -5.42 49.84
C ALA A 345 0.77 -6.83 49.62
N GLU A 346 1.16 -7.15 48.38
CA GLU A 346 1.80 -8.43 48.05
C GLU A 346 3.13 -8.61 48.81
N PHE A 347 3.93 -7.54 48.93
CA PHE A 347 5.20 -7.57 49.66
C PHE A 347 4.98 -7.71 51.16
N ALA A 348 4.05 -6.93 51.73
CA ALA A 348 3.72 -6.96 53.14
C ALA A 348 3.10 -8.30 53.57
N ALA A 349 2.36 -8.98 52.69
CA ALA A 349 1.82 -10.31 52.94
C ALA A 349 2.93 -11.37 53.06
N ARG A 350 3.98 -11.25 52.25
CA ARG A 350 5.14 -12.16 52.25
C ARG A 350 6.12 -11.87 53.38
N TYR A 351 6.32 -10.58 53.67
CA TYR A 351 7.23 -10.08 54.68
C TYR A 351 6.44 -9.23 55.69
N PRO A 352 5.86 -9.82 56.74
CA PRO A 352 5.10 -9.07 57.73
C PRO A 352 5.96 -8.05 58.49
N ALA A 353 5.31 -7.02 59.03
CA ALA A 353 5.99 -6.09 59.95
C ALA A 353 6.47 -6.84 61.21
N GLY A 354 7.62 -6.43 61.77
CA GLY A 354 8.18 -7.03 62.98
C GLY A 354 9.09 -8.25 62.76
N MET A 355 9.36 -8.66 61.52
CA MET A 355 10.42 -9.64 61.23
C MET A 355 11.77 -9.15 61.78
N SER A 356 12.59 -10.06 62.29
CA SER A 356 13.98 -9.72 62.62
C SER A 356 14.79 -9.46 61.35
N ALA A 357 15.84 -8.65 61.44
CA ALA A 357 16.73 -8.35 60.32
C ALA A 357 17.24 -9.64 59.63
N GLN A 358 17.68 -10.63 60.42
CA GLN A 358 18.13 -11.92 59.91
C GLN A 358 17.01 -12.67 59.16
N SER A 359 15.83 -12.82 59.77
CA SER A 359 14.73 -13.56 59.16
C SER A 359 14.24 -12.90 57.86
N PHE A 360 14.20 -11.56 57.82
CA PHE A 360 13.81 -10.81 56.64
C PHE A 360 14.81 -11.00 55.50
N VAL A 361 16.10 -10.80 55.81
CA VAL A 361 17.17 -10.94 54.81
C VAL A 361 17.26 -12.40 54.32
N ASP A 362 17.25 -13.39 55.19
CA ASP A 362 17.32 -14.80 54.76
C ASP A 362 16.11 -15.20 53.89
N ALA A 363 14.91 -14.68 54.17
CA ALA A 363 13.75 -14.89 53.33
C ALA A 363 13.88 -14.24 51.93
N LEU A 364 14.48 -13.05 51.82
CA LEU A 364 14.81 -12.42 50.54
C LEU A 364 15.83 -13.26 49.76
N TYR A 365 16.93 -13.68 50.42
CA TYR A 365 17.95 -14.51 49.78
C TYR A 365 17.41 -15.88 49.35
N GLN A 366 16.50 -16.48 50.12
CA GLN A 366 15.83 -17.72 49.74
C GLN A 366 14.97 -17.52 48.50
N THR A 367 14.15 -16.46 48.47
CA THR A 367 13.27 -16.14 47.34
C THR A 367 14.07 -15.83 46.08
N ALA A 368 15.13 -15.02 46.22
CA ALA A 368 16.08 -14.74 45.16
C ALA A 368 16.89 -15.99 44.74
N GLY A 369 16.89 -17.09 45.51
CA GLY A 369 17.67 -18.30 45.26
C GLY A 369 19.18 -18.13 45.43
N LEU A 370 19.61 -17.18 46.25
CA LEU A 370 21.01 -16.80 46.48
C LEU A 370 21.66 -17.51 47.68
N THR A 371 21.00 -18.53 48.24
CA THR A 371 21.46 -19.20 49.47
C THR A 371 22.85 -19.81 49.38
N THR A 372 23.25 -20.28 48.20
CA THR A 372 24.56 -20.91 47.94
C THR A 372 25.55 -20.03 47.16
N LEU A 373 25.12 -18.85 46.69
CA LEU A 373 25.90 -17.98 45.80
C LEU A 373 26.32 -16.66 46.45
N ARG A 374 25.84 -16.36 47.66
CA ARG A 374 26.11 -15.11 48.38
C ARG A 374 27.45 -15.14 49.12
N THR A 375 28.05 -13.97 49.32
CA THR A 375 29.11 -13.80 50.33
C THR A 375 28.48 -13.51 51.70
N GLU A 376 29.14 -13.95 52.79
CA GLU A 376 28.69 -13.56 54.15
C GLU A 376 28.74 -12.04 54.34
N THR A 377 29.67 -11.37 53.66
CA THR A 377 29.79 -9.91 53.65
C THR A 377 28.55 -9.22 53.07
N GLU A 378 28.07 -9.64 51.88
CA GLU A 378 26.86 -9.07 51.28
C GLU A 378 25.63 -9.30 52.16
N ARG A 379 25.51 -10.50 52.74
CA ARG A 379 24.44 -10.83 53.67
C ARG A 379 24.46 -9.92 54.89
N GLN A 380 25.63 -9.74 55.50
CA GLN A 380 25.78 -8.90 56.68
C GLN A 380 25.54 -7.42 56.36
N ALA A 381 25.90 -6.96 55.17
CA ALA A 381 25.58 -5.61 54.70
C ALA A 381 24.05 -5.41 54.57
N ALA A 382 23.32 -6.38 54.01
CA ALA A 382 21.85 -6.33 53.92
C ALA A 382 21.18 -6.33 55.31
N ILE A 383 21.69 -7.13 56.26
CA ILE A 383 21.23 -7.16 57.66
C ILE A 383 21.47 -5.80 58.34
N THR A 384 22.64 -5.21 58.11
CA THR A 384 22.98 -3.88 58.65
C THR A 384 22.10 -2.79 58.05
N ALA A 385 21.83 -2.87 56.74
CA ALA A 385 20.98 -1.94 56.01
C ALA A 385 19.52 -1.95 56.51
N TYR A 386 19.03 -3.12 56.96
CA TYR A 386 17.70 -3.29 57.56
C TYR A 386 17.49 -2.38 58.77
N GLY A 387 18.52 -2.18 59.60
CA GLY A 387 18.46 -1.29 60.75
C GLY A 387 17.28 -1.60 61.69
N ALA A 388 16.42 -0.60 61.91
CA ALA A 388 15.26 -0.71 62.80
C ALA A 388 14.06 -1.49 62.22
N GLY A 389 14.10 -1.88 60.93
CA GLY A 389 13.00 -2.58 60.27
C GLY A 389 11.81 -1.71 59.89
N ASP A 390 11.98 -0.38 59.92
CA ASP A 390 11.06 0.58 59.34
C ASP A 390 11.03 0.46 57.79
N THR A 391 10.14 1.21 57.15
CA THR A 391 9.97 1.19 55.69
C THR A 391 11.30 1.44 54.97
N ASP A 392 12.09 2.41 55.42
CA ASP A 392 13.38 2.72 54.81
C ASP A 392 14.42 1.62 55.04
N GLY A 393 14.47 1.01 56.23
CA GLY A 393 15.33 -0.14 56.52
C GLY A 393 15.04 -1.33 55.64
N ARG A 394 13.76 -1.68 55.51
CA ARG A 394 13.30 -2.77 54.63
C ARG A 394 13.62 -2.49 53.17
N ALA A 395 13.43 -1.25 52.72
CA ALA A 395 13.78 -0.80 51.38
C ALA A 395 15.29 -0.91 51.11
N ARG A 396 16.14 -0.45 52.04
CA ARG A 396 17.60 -0.57 51.91
C ARG A 396 18.08 -2.02 51.89
N ALA A 397 17.51 -2.89 52.74
CA ALA A 397 17.84 -4.31 52.76
C ALA A 397 17.44 -5.02 51.45
N LEU A 398 16.26 -4.73 50.90
CA LEU A 398 15.85 -5.25 49.59
C LEU A 398 16.77 -4.74 48.47
N ARG A 399 17.12 -3.45 48.47
CA ARG A 399 18.09 -2.87 47.52
C ARG A 399 19.44 -3.58 47.57
N ALA A 400 19.96 -3.88 48.75
CA ALA A 400 21.23 -4.60 48.90
C ALA A 400 21.22 -5.98 48.20
N VAL A 401 20.08 -6.67 48.19
CA VAL A 401 19.92 -7.94 47.47
C VAL A 401 19.72 -7.71 45.97
N ALA A 402 18.81 -6.81 45.60
CA ALA A 402 18.44 -6.55 44.21
C ALA A 402 19.56 -5.89 43.39
N GLU A 403 20.47 -5.16 44.02
CA GLU A 403 21.62 -4.49 43.37
C GLU A 403 22.91 -5.29 43.49
N SER A 404 22.88 -6.53 44.00
CA SER A 404 24.05 -7.42 44.00
C SER A 404 24.46 -7.82 42.58
N ASP A 405 25.74 -7.70 42.27
CA ASP A 405 26.33 -8.11 40.99
C ASP A 405 26.14 -9.62 40.70
N VAL A 406 26.21 -10.46 41.75
CA VAL A 406 25.99 -11.90 41.62
C VAL A 406 24.56 -12.18 41.20
N PHE A 407 23.61 -11.46 41.80
CA PHE A 407 22.20 -11.60 41.45
C PHE A 407 21.90 -11.07 40.05
N PHE A 408 22.50 -9.93 39.67
CA PHE A 408 22.44 -9.38 38.32
C PHE A 408 22.85 -10.42 37.27
N ARG A 409 24.05 -11.00 37.40
CA ARG A 409 24.59 -11.97 36.43
C ARG A 409 23.72 -13.21 36.30
N ARG A 410 23.26 -13.75 37.42
CA ARG A 410 22.41 -14.96 37.42
C ARG A 410 21.06 -14.74 36.74
N GLU A 411 20.48 -13.57 36.92
CA GLU A 411 19.16 -13.25 36.40
C GLU A 411 19.17 -12.61 35.02
N PHE A 412 20.35 -12.25 34.49
CA PHE A 412 20.49 -11.51 33.24
C PHE A 412 19.74 -12.16 32.07
N ASN A 413 19.94 -13.47 31.82
CA ASN A 413 19.30 -14.14 30.68
C ASN A 413 17.77 -14.12 30.77
N LYS A 414 17.21 -14.42 31.94
CA LYS A 414 15.77 -14.39 32.18
C LYS A 414 15.21 -12.99 31.99
N ALA A 415 15.87 -11.99 32.57
CA ALA A 415 15.49 -10.61 32.42
C ALA A 415 15.55 -10.19 30.95
N PHE A 416 16.64 -10.50 30.23
CA PHE A 416 16.83 -10.17 28.82
C PHE A 416 15.71 -10.74 27.93
N VAL A 417 15.30 -12.01 28.16
CA VAL A 417 14.14 -12.60 27.47
C VAL A 417 12.88 -11.82 27.77
N LEU A 418 12.59 -11.54 29.05
CA LEU A 418 11.39 -10.79 29.43
C LEU A 418 11.34 -9.40 28.78
N MET A 419 12.48 -8.73 28.70
CA MET A 419 12.54 -7.38 28.11
C MET A 419 12.24 -7.36 26.62
N GLN A 420 12.40 -8.48 25.89
CA GLN A 420 11.95 -8.55 24.49
C GLN A 420 10.42 -8.47 24.41
N TYR A 421 9.71 -9.19 25.28
CA TYR A 421 8.25 -9.15 25.35
C TYR A 421 7.75 -7.76 25.76
N PHE A 422 8.40 -7.13 26.74
CA PHE A 422 7.97 -5.81 27.21
C PHE A 422 8.32 -4.68 26.25
N GLY A 423 9.53 -4.65 25.71
CA GLY A 423 9.96 -3.60 24.79
C GLY A 423 9.29 -3.70 23.43
N TYR A 424 9.35 -4.88 22.81
CA TYR A 424 8.85 -5.08 21.45
C TYR A 424 7.35 -5.41 21.41
N LEU A 425 6.89 -6.33 22.25
CA LEU A 425 5.52 -6.84 22.12
C LEU A 425 4.53 -6.11 23.04
N ARG A 426 5.02 -5.32 24.00
CA ARG A 426 4.23 -4.54 24.97
C ARG A 426 3.20 -5.40 25.73
N ARG A 427 3.57 -6.65 26.08
CA ARG A 427 2.72 -7.61 26.82
C ARG A 427 3.53 -8.57 27.68
N SER A 428 2.89 -9.25 28.63
CA SER A 428 3.54 -10.37 29.33
C SER A 428 3.68 -11.61 28.44
N PRO A 429 4.67 -12.49 28.72
CA PRO A 429 4.95 -13.64 27.84
C PRO A 429 3.85 -14.68 27.72
N ASP A 430 2.91 -14.70 28.68
CA ASP A 430 1.74 -15.56 28.74
C ASP A 430 0.44 -14.86 28.29
N GLU A 431 0.55 -13.70 27.62
CA GLU A 431 -0.58 -12.92 27.12
C GLU A 431 -0.58 -12.84 25.58
N GLY A 432 -1.65 -12.28 25.00
CA GLY A 432 -1.73 -12.03 23.56
C GLY A 432 -1.71 -13.33 22.75
N GLN A 433 -0.80 -13.40 21.77
CA GLN A 433 -0.66 -14.59 20.90
C GLN A 433 -0.22 -15.84 21.67
N ASP A 434 0.40 -15.67 22.84
CA ASP A 434 0.93 -16.77 23.65
C ASP A 434 -0.05 -17.22 24.75
N ALA A 435 -1.24 -16.62 24.87
CA ALA A 435 -2.18 -16.93 25.95
C ALA A 435 -2.57 -18.42 26.02
N SER A 436 -2.61 -19.12 24.88
CA SER A 436 -2.92 -20.55 24.83
C SER A 436 -1.72 -21.46 25.13
N ILE A 437 -0.49 -20.94 25.03
CA ILE A 437 0.75 -21.69 25.27
C ILE A 437 1.50 -21.24 26.53
N GLY A 438 0.98 -20.23 27.24
CA GLY A 438 1.58 -19.66 28.43
C GLY A 438 3.04 -19.25 28.18
N PHE A 439 3.96 -19.71 29.04
CA PHE A 439 5.37 -19.35 28.97
C PHE A 439 6.20 -20.17 27.96
N THR A 440 5.60 -20.99 27.10
CA THR A 440 6.36 -21.83 26.16
C THR A 440 7.30 -21.02 25.26
N GLY A 441 6.86 -19.87 24.73
CA GLY A 441 7.73 -18.98 23.93
C GLY A 441 8.90 -18.41 24.75
N TYR A 442 8.62 -17.97 25.97
CA TYR A 442 9.63 -17.48 26.91
C TYR A 442 10.69 -18.55 27.22
N ASP A 443 10.24 -19.78 27.52
CA ASP A 443 11.12 -20.91 27.83
C ASP A 443 11.99 -21.32 26.65
N PHE A 444 11.43 -21.30 25.44
CA PHE A 444 12.18 -21.55 24.22
C PHE A 444 13.37 -20.59 24.09
N TRP A 445 13.13 -19.29 24.22
CA TRP A 445 14.19 -18.28 24.12
C TRP A 445 15.18 -18.34 25.27
N LEU A 446 14.69 -18.55 26.49
CA LEU A 446 15.55 -18.70 27.65
C LEU A 446 16.49 -19.91 27.51
N LYS A 447 15.96 -21.04 27.03
CA LYS A 447 16.77 -22.22 26.74
C LYS A 447 17.82 -21.90 25.69
N LYS A 448 17.43 -21.30 24.56
CA LYS A 448 18.35 -20.94 23.47
C LYS A 448 19.47 -20.01 23.96
N LEU A 449 19.13 -19.04 24.80
CA LEU A 449 20.11 -18.12 25.36
C LEU A 449 21.05 -18.83 26.34
N ASN A 450 20.53 -19.66 27.24
CA ASN A 450 21.34 -20.44 28.18
C ASN A 450 22.30 -21.40 27.45
N ASP A 451 21.84 -22.08 26.40
CA ASP A 451 22.66 -22.96 25.57
C ASP A 451 23.81 -22.19 24.89
N ALA A 452 23.57 -20.94 24.48
CA ALA A 452 24.59 -20.07 23.89
C ALA A 452 25.54 -19.44 24.93
N SER A 453 25.11 -19.33 26.19
CA SER A 453 25.84 -18.61 27.24
C SER A 453 26.85 -19.46 27.99
N GLY A 454 26.57 -20.75 28.18
CA GLY A 454 27.24 -21.54 29.21
C GLY A 454 26.95 -21.00 30.61
N ASP A 455 27.93 -21.07 31.53
CA ASP A 455 27.80 -20.57 32.90
C ASP A 455 27.92 -19.04 32.97
N THR A 456 26.77 -18.35 33.08
CA THR A 456 26.71 -16.88 33.17
C THR A 456 27.25 -16.30 34.46
N THR A 457 27.40 -17.11 35.53
CA THR A 457 27.88 -16.62 36.83
C THR A 457 29.36 -16.20 36.80
N ARG A 458 30.10 -16.67 35.78
CA ARG A 458 31.52 -16.38 35.55
C ARG A 458 31.77 -15.23 34.58
N LEU A 459 30.72 -14.69 33.95
CA LEU A 459 30.83 -13.60 32.99
C LEU A 459 30.92 -12.27 33.75
N ALA A 460 32.09 -11.63 33.67
CA ALA A 460 32.43 -10.47 34.47
C ALA A 460 32.02 -9.13 33.83
N THR A 461 31.85 -9.09 32.51
CA THR A 461 31.49 -7.86 31.79
C THR A 461 30.14 -7.97 31.09
N ILE A 462 29.48 -6.83 30.91
CA ILE A 462 28.23 -6.73 30.16
C ILE A 462 28.39 -7.20 28.71
N ASP A 463 29.55 -6.95 28.09
CA ASP A 463 29.85 -7.44 26.74
C ASP A 463 29.87 -8.97 26.67
N GLN A 464 30.40 -9.63 27.71
CA GLN A 464 30.39 -11.09 27.82
C GLN A 464 28.96 -11.63 27.97
N LEU A 465 28.08 -10.91 28.69
CA LEU A 465 26.67 -11.27 28.85
C LEU A 465 25.84 -11.07 27.57
N LEU A 466 26.23 -10.12 26.70
CA LEU A 466 25.55 -9.86 25.42
C LEU A 466 26.01 -10.78 24.27
N ALA A 467 27.24 -11.28 24.28
CA ALA A 467 27.72 -12.13 23.18
C ALA A 467 26.77 -13.32 22.87
N PRO A 468 26.19 -14.01 23.88
CA PRO A 468 25.19 -15.06 23.65
C PRO A 468 23.88 -14.57 23.03
N THR A 469 23.45 -13.33 23.30
CA THR A 469 22.17 -12.80 22.76
C THR A 469 22.22 -12.63 21.25
N LYS A 470 23.40 -12.21 20.75
CA LYS A 470 23.71 -12.12 19.32
C LYS A 470 23.72 -13.49 18.67
N THR A 471 24.39 -14.47 19.29
CA THR A 471 24.44 -15.85 18.81
C THR A 471 23.05 -16.50 18.79
N ALA A 472 22.21 -16.20 19.80
CA ALA A 472 20.84 -16.68 19.85
C ALA A 472 19.93 -16.02 18.79
N GLY A 473 20.37 -14.92 18.16
CA GLY A 473 19.58 -14.18 17.16
C GLY A 473 18.28 -13.64 17.72
N MET A 474 18.22 -13.39 19.03
CA MET A 474 16.97 -13.11 19.72
C MET A 474 16.40 -11.73 19.34
N VAL A 475 17.21 -10.69 19.45
CA VAL A 475 16.77 -9.32 19.14
C VAL A 475 16.40 -9.19 17.66
N GLU A 476 17.16 -9.85 16.77
CA GLU A 476 16.84 -9.93 15.33
C GLU A 476 15.46 -10.56 15.11
N ALA A 477 15.14 -11.65 15.80
CA ALA A 477 13.84 -12.30 15.67
C ALA A 477 12.69 -11.38 16.12
N PHE A 478 12.84 -10.70 17.26
CA PHE A 478 11.79 -9.81 17.78
C PHE A 478 11.58 -8.55 16.93
N VAL A 479 12.66 -7.92 16.47
CA VAL A 479 12.61 -6.64 15.74
C VAL A 479 12.01 -6.75 14.34
N VAL A 480 11.96 -7.96 13.77
CA VAL A 480 11.32 -8.22 12.47
C VAL A 480 9.98 -8.94 12.60
N THR A 481 9.57 -9.34 13.81
CA THR A 481 8.28 -10.01 13.97
C THR A 481 7.13 -9.14 13.49
N GLY A 482 6.14 -9.78 12.87
CA GLY A 482 4.94 -9.07 12.48
C GLY A 482 4.14 -8.53 13.64
N GLU A 483 4.22 -9.14 14.83
CA GLU A 483 3.60 -8.57 16.03
C GLU A 483 4.21 -7.21 16.40
N TYR A 484 5.54 -7.07 16.39
CA TYR A 484 6.18 -5.78 16.61
C TYR A 484 5.86 -4.77 15.49
N ARG A 485 5.99 -5.18 14.22
CA ARG A 485 5.75 -4.30 13.07
C ARG A 485 4.32 -3.76 13.04
N ARG A 486 3.31 -4.60 13.33
CA ARG A 486 1.89 -4.21 13.33
C ARG A 486 1.53 -3.11 14.33
N ARG A 487 2.38 -2.83 15.32
CA ARG A 487 2.21 -1.68 16.23
C ARG A 487 2.25 -0.32 15.50
N PHE A 488 2.81 -0.27 14.30
CA PHE A 488 3.13 1.00 13.62
C PHE A 488 2.54 1.12 12.21
N GLY A 489 1.86 0.08 11.72
CA GLY A 489 1.23 0.08 10.41
C GLY A 489 0.98 -1.34 9.89
N PRO A 490 0.25 -1.49 8.77
CA PRO A 490 0.12 -2.77 8.09
C PRO A 490 1.50 -3.29 7.64
N GLU A 491 1.63 -4.62 7.53
CA GLU A 491 2.85 -5.29 7.06
C GLU A 491 2.97 -5.32 5.54
#